data_AF-A0A401PI45-F1
#
_entry.id   AF-A0A401PI45-F1
#
_cell.length_a   1.000
_cell.length_b   1.000
_cell.length_c   1.000
_cell.angle_alpha   90.00
_cell.angle_beta   90.00
_cell.angle_gamma   90.00
#
_symmetry.space_group_name_H-M   'P 1'
#
loop_
_entity.id
_entity.type
_entity.pdbx_description
1 polymer ?
#
loop_
_entity_poly.entity_id
_entity_poly.type
_entity_poly.pdbx_seq_one_letter_code
_entity_poly.pdbx_strand_id
1 'polypeptide(L)'
;MVLPVKPVHAVQPVYPIIMRAAKHLIGIAEVHGITKNGIAETQKAIKSLIKENCGSRVISSEYTAFFSGDERQQIVDLCEKHQLKVEIDKTKITIDGHNADILESIVELNSMLQAAKGREDRKQEETQLKKSVQWEFVNGEADQSYDQSLNYNLEKAYQDKKKTLVCKKNGELCTFDFNKMQEKDSKGNVMDIKRRHLEAAMFELPKNWTNMKNQEVLMVVLQSGTTEYKDVAETFRKSCDKTIVDIVKIERIQNRKLWQSYSVRKDAAGRKNPGLKVEQVLYHGTTKEISQKVNKTGFNRSFCGRNATYFGKGTYFALNASYSCGNKYSNPDSDGCKYIYQARVITAKKCRGVQDMLEPAPVNAQIDSADLCDCAVDDVTKPFIFVIFCDDGAYPEYLITFKTRIA
;
A
#
# COMPACT_ATOMS: atom_id res chain seq x y z
N MET A 1 -11.55 -31.18 -48.72
CA MET A 1 -11.09 -29.94 -49.37
C MET A 1 -11.23 -28.83 -48.33
N VAL A 2 -10.14 -28.54 -47.61
CA VAL A 2 -10.14 -27.64 -46.44
C VAL A 2 -9.85 -26.22 -46.94
N LEU A 3 -10.75 -25.28 -46.65
CA LEU A 3 -10.58 -23.86 -46.96
C LEU A 3 -9.48 -23.25 -46.07
N PRO A 4 -8.60 -22.37 -46.60
CA PRO A 4 -7.60 -21.71 -45.77
C PRO A 4 -8.26 -20.59 -44.96
N VAL A 5 -8.14 -20.68 -43.63
CA VAL A 5 -8.46 -19.60 -42.70
C VAL A 5 -7.35 -18.55 -42.82
N LYS A 6 -7.71 -17.33 -43.26
CA LYS A 6 -6.79 -16.18 -43.20
C LYS A 6 -6.54 -15.82 -41.72
N PRO A 7 -5.29 -15.55 -41.31
CA PRO A 7 -5.05 -15.04 -39.97
C PRO A 7 -5.61 -13.61 -39.87
N VAL A 8 -6.54 -13.43 -38.92
CA VAL A 8 -6.98 -12.09 -38.48
C VAL A 8 -5.78 -11.45 -37.78
N HIS A 9 -5.31 -10.32 -38.29
CA HIS A 9 -4.31 -9.52 -37.60
C HIS A 9 -4.88 -9.07 -36.25
N ALA A 10 -4.23 -9.48 -35.17
CA ALA A 10 -4.46 -8.92 -33.85
C ALA A 10 -4.11 -7.43 -33.91
N VAL A 11 -5.12 -6.56 -33.91
CA VAL A 11 -4.93 -5.13 -33.71
C VAL A 11 -4.48 -4.96 -32.26
N GLN A 12 -3.18 -4.74 -32.06
CA GLN A 12 -2.69 -4.30 -30.76
C GLN A 12 -3.37 -2.95 -30.42
N PRO A 13 -3.83 -2.74 -29.18
CA PRO A 13 -4.33 -1.44 -28.76
C PRO A 13 -3.18 -0.42 -28.87
N VAL A 14 -3.30 0.50 -29.82
CA VAL A 14 -2.41 1.64 -29.95
C VAL A 14 -2.76 2.60 -28.83
N TYR A 15 -2.04 2.52 -27.72
CA TYR A 15 -2.13 3.55 -26.68
C TYR A 15 -1.75 4.91 -27.30
N PRO A 16 -2.52 5.97 -27.04
CA PRO A 16 -2.24 7.27 -27.63
C PRO A 16 -0.87 7.75 -27.14
N ILE A 17 -0.01 8.12 -28.09
CA ILE A 17 1.31 8.67 -27.82
C ILE A 17 1.12 10.05 -27.20
N ILE A 18 1.67 10.22 -26.00
CA ILE A 18 1.55 11.42 -25.17
C ILE A 18 2.53 12.50 -25.62
N MET A 19 3.66 12.08 -26.19
CA MET A 19 4.68 12.98 -26.71
C MET A 19 5.52 12.27 -27.78
N ARG A 20 5.83 13.00 -28.86
CA ARG A 20 6.87 12.65 -29.82
C ARG A 20 7.87 13.79 -29.88
N ALA A 21 9.13 13.48 -29.67
CA ALA A 21 10.24 14.39 -29.93
C ALA A 21 11.22 13.68 -30.85
N ALA A 22 11.49 14.28 -32.00
CA ALA A 22 12.46 13.75 -32.96
C ALA A 22 13.14 14.91 -33.66
N LYS A 23 14.48 14.92 -33.62
CA LYS A 23 15.29 15.79 -34.47
C LYS A 23 16.17 14.90 -35.32
N HIS A 24 15.66 14.50 -36.48
CA HIS A 24 16.42 13.74 -37.46
C HIS A 24 17.20 14.70 -38.35
N LEU A 25 18.53 14.65 -38.31
CA LEU A 25 19.33 14.96 -39.48
C LEU A 25 19.14 13.78 -40.44
N ILE A 26 18.29 13.94 -41.46
CA ILE A 26 18.21 12.95 -42.54
C ILE A 26 19.52 13.05 -43.34
N GLY A 27 20.42 12.10 -43.10
CA GLY A 27 21.63 11.93 -43.91
C GLY A 27 21.33 11.10 -45.14
N ILE A 28 21.52 11.68 -46.33
CA ILE A 28 21.49 10.92 -47.60
C ILE A 28 22.92 10.49 -47.91
N ALA A 29 23.16 9.18 -47.99
CA ALA A 29 24.43 8.63 -48.43
C ALA A 29 24.30 8.15 -49.88
N GLU A 30 24.94 8.87 -50.81
CA GLU A 30 25.03 8.49 -52.21
C GLU A 30 26.26 7.59 -52.42
N VAL A 31 26.06 6.40 -53.01
CA VAL A 31 27.11 5.42 -53.24
C VAL A 31 27.42 5.35 -54.73
N HIS A 32 28.62 5.79 -55.10
CA HIS A 32 29.12 5.71 -56.47
C HIS A 32 30.21 4.63 -56.57
N GLY A 33 30.26 3.91 -57.69
CA GLY A 33 31.26 2.86 -57.89
C GLY A 33 31.42 2.46 -59.34
N ILE A 34 32.54 1.80 -59.65
CA ILE A 34 32.93 1.39 -61.02
C ILE A 34 32.15 0.13 -61.46
N THR A 35 31.75 -0.72 -60.51
CA THR A 35 31.02 -1.97 -60.80
C THR A 35 29.74 -2.06 -59.98
N LYS A 36 28.71 -2.72 -60.53
CA LYS A 36 27.43 -2.96 -59.83
C LYS A 36 27.62 -3.76 -58.53
N ASN A 37 28.53 -4.74 -58.54
CA ASN A 37 28.82 -5.55 -57.35
C ASN A 37 29.47 -4.70 -56.24
N GLY A 38 30.45 -3.85 -56.56
CA GLY A 38 31.09 -2.98 -55.57
C GLY A 38 30.11 -1.99 -54.92
N ILE A 39 29.16 -1.46 -55.70
CA ILE A 39 28.08 -0.61 -55.16
C ILE A 39 27.19 -1.41 -54.19
N ALA A 40 26.77 -2.62 -54.57
CA ALA A 40 25.91 -3.46 -53.73
C ALA A 40 26.59 -3.90 -52.43
N GLU A 41 27.88 -4.25 -52.49
CA GLU A 41 28.67 -4.59 -51.29
C GLU A 41 28.83 -3.38 -50.35
N THR A 42 29.10 -2.20 -50.91
CA THR A 42 29.20 -0.96 -50.13
C THR A 42 27.87 -0.60 -49.46
N GLN A 43 26.75 -0.71 -50.18
CA GLN A 43 25.42 -0.51 -49.60
C GLN A 43 25.11 -1.50 -48.47
N LYS A 44 25.54 -2.76 -48.62
CA LYS A 44 25.39 -3.78 -47.58
C LYS A 44 26.24 -3.44 -46.34
N ALA A 45 27.48 -2.98 -46.54
CA ALA A 45 28.36 -2.58 -45.45
C ALA A 45 27.79 -1.38 -44.66
N ILE A 46 27.29 -0.35 -45.36
CA ILE A 46 26.63 0.81 -44.72
C ILE A 46 25.41 0.36 -43.90
N LYS A 47 24.57 -0.52 -44.44
CA LYS A 47 23.43 -1.08 -43.70
C LYS A 47 23.86 -1.89 -42.47
N SER A 48 24.96 -2.64 -42.56
CA SER A 48 25.51 -3.38 -41.42
C SER A 48 25.99 -2.43 -40.32
N LEU A 49 26.75 -1.39 -40.69
CA LEU A 49 27.23 -0.37 -39.75
C LEU A 49 26.09 0.35 -39.03
N ILE A 50 25.03 0.73 -39.75
CA ILE A 50 23.85 1.34 -39.12
C ILE A 50 23.19 0.36 -38.15
N LYS A 51 23.05 -0.91 -38.53
CA LYS A 51 22.43 -1.93 -37.67
C LYS A 51 23.28 -2.25 -36.43
N GLU A 52 24.59 -2.17 -36.54
CA GLU A 52 25.53 -2.41 -35.44
C GLU A 52 25.56 -1.24 -34.44
N ASN A 53 25.45 -0.01 -34.93
CA ASN A 53 25.64 1.19 -34.12
C ASN A 53 24.33 1.90 -33.72
N CYS A 54 23.21 1.62 -34.38
CA CYS A 54 21.91 2.20 -34.05
C CYS A 54 20.94 1.13 -33.55
N GLY A 55 20.05 1.54 -32.65
CA GLY A 55 19.10 0.64 -32.02
C GLY A 55 17.87 1.35 -31.48
N SER A 56 16.99 0.55 -30.88
CA SER A 56 15.81 1.02 -30.17
C SER A 56 15.84 0.47 -28.74
N ARG A 57 15.55 1.31 -27.75
CA ARG A 57 15.43 0.94 -26.34
C ARG A 57 14.07 1.35 -25.79
N VAL A 58 13.56 0.55 -24.86
CA VAL A 58 12.27 0.79 -24.23
C VAL A 58 12.45 0.87 -22.72
N ILE A 59 11.93 1.93 -22.11
CA ILE A 59 11.80 2.07 -20.65
C ILE A 59 10.33 1.93 -20.31
N SER A 60 9.98 0.99 -19.43
CA SER A 60 8.61 0.81 -18.93
C SER A 60 8.43 1.56 -17.61
N SER A 61 7.41 2.41 -17.53
CA SER A 61 7.07 3.16 -16.32
C SER A 61 5.64 3.69 -16.39
N GLU A 62 4.88 3.53 -15.32
CA GLU A 62 3.51 4.06 -15.16
C GLU A 62 3.50 5.59 -14.98
N TYR A 63 4.68 6.19 -14.75
CA TYR A 63 4.82 7.59 -14.38
C TYR A 63 5.12 8.53 -15.57
N THR A 64 5.19 8.01 -16.79
CA THR A 64 5.49 8.79 -18.00
C THR A 64 4.47 9.90 -18.28
N ALA A 65 3.22 9.72 -17.82
CA ALA A 65 2.17 10.72 -17.98
C ALA A 65 2.40 11.98 -17.10
N PHE A 66 3.24 11.90 -16.06
CA PHE A 66 3.41 12.95 -15.05
C PHE A 66 4.63 13.85 -15.25
N PHE A 67 5.30 13.76 -16.41
CA PHE A 67 6.32 14.73 -16.77
C PHE A 67 5.75 16.16 -16.80
N SER A 68 6.43 17.06 -16.09
CA SER A 68 6.20 18.49 -16.07
C SER A 68 6.51 19.13 -17.43
N GLY A 69 6.09 20.39 -17.61
CA GLY A 69 6.44 21.16 -18.82
C GLY A 69 7.95 21.25 -19.02
N ASP A 70 8.69 21.54 -17.96
CA ASP A 70 10.16 21.69 -18.01
C ASP A 70 10.85 20.36 -18.35
N GLU A 71 10.44 19.24 -17.75
CA GLU A 71 10.99 17.92 -18.09
C GLU A 71 10.66 17.55 -19.54
N ARG A 72 9.45 17.85 -20.03
CA ARG A 72 9.12 17.64 -21.46
C ARG A 72 10.03 18.47 -22.35
N GLN A 73 10.35 19.70 -21.98
CA GLN A 73 11.30 20.51 -22.73
C GLN A 73 12.72 19.92 -22.67
N GLN A 74 13.19 19.48 -21.50
CA GLN A 74 14.48 18.79 -21.37
C GLN A 74 14.57 17.54 -22.25
N ILE A 75 13.48 16.79 -22.38
CA ILE A 75 13.43 15.63 -23.29
C ILE A 75 13.57 16.07 -24.75
N VAL A 76 12.94 17.19 -25.14
CA VAL A 76 13.14 17.76 -26.48
C VAL A 76 14.61 18.13 -26.68
N ASP A 77 15.20 18.87 -25.74
CA ASP A 77 16.60 19.33 -25.80
C ASP A 77 17.57 18.14 -25.88
N LEU A 78 17.28 17.07 -25.15
CA LEU A 78 18.02 15.81 -25.19
C LEU A 78 17.95 15.16 -26.58
N CYS A 79 16.77 15.15 -27.20
CA CYS A 79 16.61 14.65 -28.57
C CYS A 79 17.41 15.49 -29.56
N GLU A 80 17.50 16.81 -29.36
CA GLU A 80 18.28 17.67 -30.23
C GLU A 80 19.79 17.46 -30.07
N LYS A 81 20.27 17.41 -28.83
CA LYS A 81 21.68 17.23 -28.47
C LYS A 81 22.23 15.90 -29.00
N HIS A 82 21.44 14.83 -28.87
CA HIS A 82 21.86 13.46 -29.15
C HIS A 82 21.28 12.87 -30.45
N GLN A 83 20.57 13.68 -31.25
CA GLN A 83 19.92 13.26 -32.50
C GLN A 83 19.01 12.03 -32.33
N LEU A 84 18.25 12.01 -31.24
CA LEU A 84 17.38 10.89 -30.89
C LEU A 84 15.96 11.11 -31.40
N LYS A 85 15.23 9.99 -31.49
CA LYS A 85 13.78 9.97 -31.58
C LYS A 85 13.21 9.30 -30.35
N VAL A 86 12.43 10.07 -29.60
CA VAL A 86 11.77 9.64 -28.37
C VAL A 86 10.26 9.67 -28.56
N GLU A 87 9.61 8.54 -28.33
CA GLU A 87 8.16 8.41 -28.29
C GLU A 87 7.72 7.96 -26.90
N ILE A 88 6.85 8.75 -26.26
CA ILE A 88 6.34 8.50 -24.91
C ILE A 88 4.86 8.20 -25.00
N ASP A 89 4.43 7.08 -24.43
CA ASP A 89 3.03 6.80 -24.18
C ASP A 89 2.75 6.70 -22.66
N LYS A 90 1.57 6.17 -22.29
CA LYS A 90 1.13 6.05 -20.89
C LYS A 90 2.00 5.17 -20.01
N THR A 91 2.72 4.19 -20.56
CA THR A 91 3.44 3.20 -19.77
C THR A 91 4.85 2.90 -20.28
N LYS A 92 5.27 3.51 -21.40
CA LYS A 92 6.61 3.33 -21.95
C LYS A 92 7.17 4.57 -22.64
N ILE A 93 8.50 4.60 -22.67
CA ILE A 93 9.31 5.51 -23.47
C ILE A 93 10.10 4.66 -24.46
N THR A 94 9.99 4.95 -25.75
CA THR A 94 10.78 4.32 -26.81
C THR A 94 11.81 5.33 -27.31
N ILE A 95 13.07 4.92 -27.38
CA ILE A 95 14.22 5.76 -27.75
C ILE A 95 14.92 5.09 -28.93
N ASP A 96 14.95 5.77 -30.07
CA ASP A 96 15.63 5.34 -31.29
C ASP A 96 16.82 6.28 -31.56
N GLY A 97 17.97 5.71 -31.96
CA GLY A 97 19.18 6.50 -32.24
C GLY A 97 20.46 5.67 -32.22
N HIS A 98 21.60 6.35 -32.13
CA HIS A 98 22.91 5.72 -31.96
C HIS A 98 23.07 5.17 -30.54
N ASN A 99 23.67 3.99 -30.40
CA ASN A 99 23.66 3.21 -29.15
C ASN A 99 24.33 3.94 -27.98
N ALA A 100 25.43 4.68 -28.22
CA ALA A 100 26.11 5.44 -27.16
C ALA A 100 25.23 6.58 -26.63
N ASP A 101 24.62 7.32 -27.54
CA ASP A 101 23.74 8.45 -27.26
C ASP A 101 22.45 8.03 -26.55
N ILE A 102 21.90 6.86 -26.93
CA ILE A 102 20.77 6.25 -26.22
C ILE A 102 21.14 5.98 -24.77
N LEU A 103 22.30 5.38 -24.51
CA LEU A 103 22.69 5.00 -23.15
C LEU A 103 22.88 6.23 -22.24
N GLU A 104 23.48 7.30 -22.75
CA GLU A 104 23.62 8.57 -22.01
C GLU A 104 22.23 9.16 -21.69
N SER A 105 21.36 9.20 -22.70
CA SER A 105 20.01 9.76 -22.58
C SER A 105 19.09 8.97 -21.64
N ILE A 106 19.29 7.65 -21.51
CA ILE A 106 18.56 6.80 -20.56
C ILE A 106 18.81 7.23 -19.12
N VAL A 107 20.02 7.68 -18.77
CA VAL A 107 20.34 8.12 -17.41
C VAL A 107 19.53 9.38 -17.07
N GLU A 108 19.50 10.35 -17.97
CA GLU A 108 18.75 11.60 -17.80
C GLU A 108 17.24 11.34 -17.75
N LEU A 109 16.71 10.53 -18.67
CA LEU A 109 15.29 10.15 -18.70
C LEU A 109 14.86 9.41 -17.43
N ASN A 110 15.67 8.49 -16.93
CA ASN A 110 15.38 7.80 -15.68
C ASN A 110 15.38 8.75 -14.48
N SER A 111 16.27 9.75 -14.46
CA SER A 111 16.28 10.79 -13.42
C SER A 111 14.96 11.58 -13.42
N MET A 112 14.51 12.02 -14.60
CA MET A 112 13.22 12.70 -14.76
C MET A 112 12.04 11.80 -14.34
N LEU A 113 12.07 10.50 -14.68
CA LEU A 113 11.04 9.55 -14.27
C LEU A 113 10.98 9.39 -12.74
N GLN A 114 12.13 9.33 -12.07
CA GLN A 114 12.16 9.27 -10.60
C GLN A 114 11.62 10.57 -9.97
N ALA A 115 11.92 11.73 -10.57
CA ALA A 115 11.37 13.00 -10.12
C ALA A 115 9.83 13.07 -10.30
N ALA A 116 9.33 12.60 -11.44
CA ALA A 116 7.89 12.51 -11.71
C ALA A 116 7.18 11.56 -10.74
N LYS A 117 7.77 10.38 -10.50
CA LYS A 117 7.30 9.43 -9.49
C LYS A 117 7.23 10.06 -8.10
N GLY A 118 8.33 10.66 -7.63
CA GLY A 118 8.39 11.28 -6.31
C GLY A 118 7.38 12.41 -6.13
N ARG A 119 7.10 13.20 -7.18
CA ARG A 119 6.06 14.24 -7.15
C ARG A 119 4.66 13.65 -7.04
N GLU A 120 4.34 12.59 -7.79
CA GLU A 120 3.01 11.97 -7.73
C GLU A 120 2.79 11.23 -6.40
N ASP A 121 3.77 10.45 -5.95
CA ASP A 121 3.73 9.78 -4.64
C ASP A 121 3.50 10.82 -3.52
N ARG A 122 4.26 11.92 -3.53
CA ARG A 122 4.07 13.03 -2.57
C ARG A 122 2.68 13.64 -2.67
N LYS A 123 2.17 13.93 -3.87
CA LYS A 123 0.84 14.53 -4.08
C LYS A 123 -0.26 13.62 -3.53
N GLN A 124 -0.13 12.31 -3.67
CA GLN A 124 -1.05 11.33 -3.09
C GLN A 124 -0.99 11.34 -1.57
N GLU A 125 0.21 11.36 -0.98
CA GLU A 125 0.38 11.47 0.47
C GLU A 125 -0.21 12.78 1.02
N GLU A 126 0.06 13.93 0.38
CA GLU A 126 -0.51 15.23 0.75
C GLU A 126 -2.05 15.20 0.73
N THR A 127 -2.62 14.58 -0.30
CA THR A 127 -4.08 14.46 -0.47
C THR A 127 -4.70 13.56 0.60
N GLN A 128 -4.01 12.50 1.00
CA GLN A 128 -4.45 11.63 2.09
C GLN A 128 -4.32 12.33 3.44
N LEU A 129 -3.20 13.02 3.68
CA LEU A 129 -2.93 13.71 4.94
C LEU A 129 -3.92 14.85 5.21
N LYS A 130 -4.28 15.61 4.17
CA LYS A 130 -5.28 16.68 4.26
C LYS A 130 -6.64 16.19 4.79
N LYS A 131 -6.92 14.88 4.74
CA LYS A 131 -8.16 14.31 5.30
C LYS A 131 -8.10 14.08 6.81
N SER A 132 -6.91 14.04 7.41
CA SER A 132 -6.71 13.65 8.82
C SER A 132 -6.15 14.75 9.71
N VAL A 133 -5.32 15.62 9.17
CA VAL A 133 -4.62 16.66 9.94
C VAL A 133 -4.55 17.96 9.16
N GLN A 134 -4.84 19.05 9.86
CA GLN A 134 -4.67 20.42 9.40
C GLN A 134 -3.87 21.21 10.42
N TRP A 135 -2.72 21.73 9.98
CA TRP A 135 -1.94 22.71 10.71
C TRP A 135 -2.50 24.11 10.41
N GLU A 136 -2.45 24.96 11.43
CA GLU A 136 -3.04 26.30 11.42
C GLU A 136 -2.14 27.28 12.18
N PHE A 137 -2.23 28.56 11.85
CA PHE A 137 -1.65 29.65 12.65
C PHE A 137 -2.75 30.50 13.27
N VAL A 138 -2.48 31.00 14.48
CA VAL A 138 -3.40 31.81 15.27
C VAL A 138 -3.14 33.28 14.96
N ASN A 139 -4.11 33.95 14.33
CA ASN A 139 -4.01 35.37 13.96
C ASN A 139 -5.15 36.21 14.58
N GLY A 140 -5.34 36.11 15.90
CA GLY A 140 -6.20 36.98 16.72
C GLY A 140 -7.72 36.85 16.52
N GLU A 141 -8.21 36.93 15.27
CA GLU A 141 -9.63 36.94 14.91
C GLU A 141 -10.13 35.55 14.49
N ALA A 142 -9.30 34.77 13.78
CA ALA A 142 -9.60 33.40 13.37
C ALA A 142 -8.32 32.63 13.06
N ASP A 143 -8.35 31.31 13.30
CA ASP A 143 -7.26 30.42 12.91
C ASP A 143 -7.25 30.26 11.39
N GLN A 144 -6.07 30.39 10.80
CA GLN A 144 -5.89 30.24 9.35
C GLN A 144 -5.13 28.96 9.05
N SER A 145 -5.69 28.15 8.16
CA SER A 145 -5.09 26.89 7.71
C SER A 145 -3.91 27.14 6.77
N TYR A 146 -2.83 26.38 6.94
CA TYR A 146 -1.75 26.35 5.94
C TYR A 146 -2.20 25.64 4.66
N ASP A 147 -1.57 26.01 3.54
CA ASP A 147 -1.76 25.31 2.27
C ASP A 147 -1.34 23.84 2.37
N GLN A 148 -1.77 23.04 1.39
CA GLN A 148 -1.59 21.60 1.40
C GLN A 148 -0.12 21.15 1.47
N SER A 149 0.78 21.84 0.78
CA SER A 149 2.21 21.47 0.74
C SER A 149 2.89 21.82 2.07
N LEU A 150 2.60 23.01 2.59
CA LEU A 150 3.12 23.45 3.88
C LEU A 150 2.56 22.60 5.04
N ASN A 151 1.26 22.28 5.01
CA ASN A 151 0.63 21.36 5.95
C ASN A 151 1.34 19.99 6.00
N TYR A 152 1.64 19.41 4.83
CA TYR A 152 2.38 18.16 4.74
C TYR A 152 3.80 18.26 5.27
N ASN A 153 4.54 19.32 4.91
CA ASN A 153 5.91 19.50 5.39
C ASN A 153 5.97 19.63 6.92
N LEU A 154 5.03 20.38 7.50
CA LEU A 154 4.92 20.54 8.96
C LEU A 154 4.61 19.21 9.64
N GLU A 155 3.59 18.50 9.16
CA GLU A 155 3.21 17.22 9.76
C GLU A 155 4.33 16.18 9.63
N LYS A 156 4.97 16.09 8.47
CA LYS A 156 6.08 15.15 8.27
C LYS A 156 7.24 15.46 9.21
N ALA A 157 7.65 16.71 9.31
CA ALA A 157 8.72 17.14 10.22
C ALA A 157 8.36 16.88 11.69
N TYR A 158 7.10 17.12 12.07
CA TYR A 158 6.60 16.85 13.40
C TYR A 158 6.59 15.34 13.73
N GLN A 159 6.12 14.50 12.81
CA GLN A 159 6.13 13.03 12.96
C GLN A 159 7.55 12.47 13.04
N ASP A 160 8.49 13.05 12.29
CA ASP A 160 9.92 12.73 12.34
C ASP A 160 10.61 13.25 13.62
N LYS A 161 9.85 13.87 14.53
CA LYS A 161 10.33 14.46 15.81
C LYS A 161 11.41 15.52 15.62
N LYS A 162 11.36 16.26 14.52
CA LYS A 162 12.23 17.43 14.33
C LYS A 162 11.84 18.51 15.33
N LYS A 163 12.84 19.27 15.81
CA LYS A 163 12.59 20.41 16.70
C LYS A 163 12.13 21.64 15.92
N THR A 164 12.70 21.85 14.75
CA THR A 164 12.40 22.98 13.88
C THR A 164 12.31 22.58 12.42
N LEU A 165 11.59 23.38 11.63
CA LEU A 165 11.53 23.30 10.18
C LEU A 165 11.70 24.69 9.59
N VAL A 166 12.50 24.83 8.52
CA VAL A 166 12.60 26.06 7.74
C VAL A 166 12.02 25.80 6.35
N CYS A 167 10.98 26.54 5.97
CA CYS A 167 10.34 26.39 4.67
C CYS A 167 9.68 27.69 4.20
N LYS A 168 9.33 27.75 2.92
CA LYS A 168 8.70 28.93 2.33
C LYS A 168 7.20 28.96 2.64
N LYS A 169 6.70 30.09 3.12
CA LYS A 169 5.28 30.44 3.28
C LYS A 169 5.02 31.68 2.42
N ASN A 170 4.12 31.58 1.45
CA ASN A 170 3.82 32.67 0.49
C ASN A 170 5.07 33.28 -0.20
N GLY A 171 6.11 32.47 -0.42
CA GLY A 171 7.37 32.88 -1.05
C GLY A 171 8.46 33.37 -0.09
N GLU A 172 8.12 33.70 1.17
CA GLU A 172 9.09 34.13 2.20
C GLU A 172 9.52 32.95 3.08
N LEU A 173 10.75 32.97 3.61
CA LEU A 173 11.24 31.94 4.52
C LEU A 173 10.66 32.13 5.93
N CYS A 174 10.06 31.07 6.47
CA CYS A 174 9.59 31.00 7.85
C CYS A 174 10.25 29.83 8.59
N THR A 175 10.47 30.02 9.89
CA THR A 175 10.97 28.98 10.80
C THR A 175 9.86 28.53 11.73
N PHE A 176 9.58 27.24 11.77
CA PHE A 176 8.60 26.62 12.66
C PHE A 176 9.33 25.91 13.79
N ASP A 177 8.98 26.19 15.04
CA ASP A 177 9.48 25.53 16.25
C ASP A 177 8.35 24.69 16.86
N PHE A 178 8.50 23.37 16.81
CA PHE A 178 7.49 22.43 17.27
C PHE A 178 7.49 22.23 18.79
N ASN A 179 8.56 22.62 19.50
CA ASN A 179 8.57 22.57 20.96
C ASN A 179 7.81 23.76 21.54
N LYS A 180 7.97 24.92 20.91
CA LYS A 180 7.24 26.14 21.28
C LYS A 180 5.86 26.22 20.64
N MET A 181 5.59 25.41 19.62
CA MET A 181 4.40 25.48 18.78
C MET A 181 4.23 26.89 18.19
N GLN A 182 5.29 27.38 17.54
CA GLN A 182 5.35 28.75 16.99
C GLN A 182 5.98 28.78 15.60
N GLU A 183 5.55 29.72 14.76
CA GLU A 183 6.24 30.13 13.54
C GLU A 183 6.90 31.50 13.74
N LYS A 184 8.03 31.72 13.08
CA LYS A 184 8.75 32.98 13.02
C LYS A 184 9.02 33.34 11.56
N ASP A 185 8.52 34.50 11.15
CA ASP A 185 8.73 35.01 9.79
C ASP A 185 10.11 35.65 9.60
N SER A 186 10.40 36.05 8.36
CA SER A 186 11.65 36.71 7.98
C SER A 186 11.88 38.07 8.67
N LYS A 187 10.81 38.72 9.13
CA LYS A 187 10.80 40.02 9.82
C LYS A 187 10.91 39.87 11.34
N GLY A 188 10.88 38.64 11.83
CA GLY A 188 10.98 38.29 13.24
C GLY A 188 9.65 38.26 14.00
N ASN A 189 8.52 38.43 13.32
CA ASN A 189 7.20 38.28 13.93
C ASN A 189 6.96 36.82 14.28
N VAL A 190 6.35 36.59 15.43
CA VAL A 190 6.08 35.25 15.96
C VAL A 190 4.57 35.04 16.02
N MET A 191 4.10 33.91 15.51
CA MET A 191 2.71 33.49 15.64
C MET A 191 2.63 32.07 16.18
N ASP A 192 1.61 31.78 16.99
CA ASP A 192 1.37 30.44 17.49
C ASP A 192 0.82 29.56 16.37
N ILE A 193 1.23 28.31 16.36
CA ILE A 193 0.74 27.29 15.42
C ILE A 193 0.05 26.19 16.20
N LYS A 194 -0.95 25.58 15.58
CA LYS A 194 -1.64 24.44 16.16
C LYS A 194 -1.89 23.36 15.15
N ARG A 195 -1.97 22.14 15.66
CA ARG A 195 -2.25 20.93 14.90
C ARG A 195 -3.68 20.51 15.21
N ARG A 196 -4.59 20.72 14.26
CA ARG A 196 -5.99 20.30 14.35
C ARG A 196 -6.18 18.95 13.68
N HIS A 197 -6.80 18.02 14.39
CA HIS A 197 -7.29 16.80 13.78
C HIS A 197 -8.63 17.11 13.09
N LEU A 198 -8.73 16.83 11.80
CA LEU A 198 -9.97 17.05 11.06
C LEU A 198 -10.93 15.89 11.32
N GLU A 199 -12.16 16.19 11.72
CA GLU A 199 -13.18 15.23 12.16
C GLU A 199 -13.67 14.29 11.05
N ALA A 200 -13.31 14.54 9.78
CA ALA A 200 -13.44 13.53 8.72
C ALA A 200 -12.54 12.30 8.94
N ALA A 201 -11.58 12.38 9.87
CA ALA A 201 -10.80 11.26 10.41
C ALA A 201 -11.16 10.91 11.87
N MET A 202 -12.29 11.40 12.39
CA MET A 202 -12.92 10.76 13.56
C MET A 202 -13.59 9.48 13.08
N PHE A 203 -12.79 8.43 12.90
CA PHE A 203 -13.32 7.11 13.16
C PHE A 203 -13.83 7.14 14.59
N GLU A 204 -15.10 6.84 14.82
CA GLU A 204 -15.57 6.61 16.18
C GLU A 204 -14.67 5.51 16.77
N LEU A 205 -13.82 5.91 17.72
CA LEU A 205 -13.11 4.93 18.52
C LEU A 205 -14.17 4.11 19.26
N PRO A 206 -13.98 2.80 19.44
CA PRO A 206 -14.95 1.99 20.15
C PRO A 206 -15.25 2.60 21.51
N LYS A 207 -16.54 2.74 21.83
CA LYS A 207 -17.01 3.44 23.05
C LYS A 207 -16.49 2.80 24.34
N ASN A 208 -16.13 1.52 24.29
CA ASN A 208 -15.51 0.78 25.39
C ASN A 208 -14.02 1.08 25.58
N TRP A 209 -13.37 1.86 24.70
CA TRP A 209 -11.97 2.21 24.87
C TRP A 209 -11.78 3.22 26.01
N THR A 210 -10.78 2.96 26.84
CA THR A 210 -10.33 3.91 27.87
C THR A 210 -9.51 5.03 27.22
N ASN A 211 -9.47 6.19 27.86
CA ASN A 211 -8.66 7.32 27.41
C ASN A 211 -7.18 6.91 27.28
N MET A 212 -6.62 7.06 26.07
CA MET A 212 -5.25 6.67 25.73
C MET A 212 -4.20 7.74 26.05
N LYS A 213 -4.58 8.94 26.51
CA LYS A 213 -3.64 10.03 26.89
C LYS A 213 -2.53 10.27 25.84
N ASN A 214 -2.91 10.37 24.57
CA ASN A 214 -2.02 10.55 23.40
C ASN A 214 -1.12 9.36 23.03
N GLN A 215 -1.31 8.18 23.63
CA GLN A 215 -0.66 6.96 23.17
C GLN A 215 -1.33 6.42 21.90
N GLU A 216 -0.53 5.87 20.98
CA GLU A 216 -1.01 5.21 19.76
C GLU A 216 -1.46 3.76 20.01
N VAL A 217 -0.85 3.09 20.99
CA VAL A 217 -1.14 1.71 21.37
C VAL A 217 -1.21 1.60 22.90
N LEU A 218 -2.30 1.04 23.41
CA LEU A 218 -2.52 0.78 24.83
C LEU A 218 -3.14 -0.61 25.01
N MET A 219 -2.55 -1.43 25.88
CA MET A 219 -3.11 -2.71 26.32
C MET A 219 -3.82 -2.51 27.66
N VAL A 220 -5.12 -2.75 27.71
CA VAL A 220 -5.93 -2.54 28.91
C VAL A 220 -6.32 -3.90 29.48
N VAL A 221 -5.77 -4.24 30.65
CA VAL A 221 -6.19 -5.45 31.38
C VAL A 221 -7.62 -5.24 31.89
N LEU A 222 -8.53 -6.09 31.42
CA LEU A 222 -9.93 -6.04 31.82
C LEU A 222 -10.08 -6.58 33.25
N GLN A 223 -10.81 -5.85 34.08
CA GLN A 223 -11.13 -6.28 35.44
C GLN A 223 -12.21 -7.36 35.41
N SER A 224 -12.02 -8.45 36.15
CA SER A 224 -12.88 -9.64 36.09
C SER A 224 -14.36 -9.38 36.43
N GLY A 225 -14.64 -8.30 37.16
CA GLY A 225 -16.00 -7.90 37.53
C GLY A 225 -16.80 -7.17 36.43
N THR A 226 -16.14 -6.65 35.39
CA THR A 226 -16.81 -5.83 34.34
C THR A 226 -17.63 -6.69 33.39
N THR A 227 -18.69 -6.10 32.81
CA THR A 227 -19.52 -6.74 31.80
C THR A 227 -18.68 -7.19 30.60
N GLU A 228 -17.80 -6.31 30.11
CA GLU A 228 -16.90 -6.61 28.99
C GLU A 228 -16.01 -7.83 29.23
N TYR A 229 -15.42 -7.97 30.43
CA TYR A 229 -14.64 -9.16 30.76
C TYR A 229 -15.50 -10.41 30.71
N LYS A 230 -16.69 -10.37 31.34
CA LYS A 230 -17.61 -11.50 31.42
C LYS A 230 -18.06 -11.96 30.04
N ASP A 231 -18.42 -11.03 29.16
CA ASP A 231 -18.87 -11.31 27.80
C ASP A 231 -17.78 -11.99 26.97
N VAL A 232 -16.55 -11.45 26.99
CA VAL A 232 -15.41 -12.02 26.26
C VAL A 232 -15.05 -13.39 26.83
N ALA A 233 -14.99 -13.53 28.15
CA ALA A 233 -14.66 -14.77 28.83
C ALA A 233 -15.70 -15.87 28.54
N GLU A 234 -16.99 -15.55 28.59
CA GLU A 234 -18.07 -16.50 28.34
C GLU A 234 -18.08 -16.94 26.87
N THR A 235 -17.94 -16.01 25.93
CA THR A 235 -17.87 -16.31 24.50
C THR A 235 -16.66 -17.18 24.17
N PHE A 236 -15.51 -16.88 24.76
CA PHE A 236 -14.30 -17.70 24.60
C PHE A 236 -14.47 -19.11 25.17
N ARG A 237 -14.99 -19.25 26.40
CA ARG A 237 -15.22 -20.57 27.03
C ARG A 237 -16.19 -21.41 26.22
N LYS A 238 -17.32 -20.85 25.78
CA LYS A 238 -18.29 -21.54 24.90
C LYS A 238 -17.63 -22.02 23.60
N SER A 239 -16.72 -21.20 23.06
CA SER A 239 -16.01 -21.50 21.82
C SER A 239 -14.87 -22.53 21.98
N CYS A 240 -14.43 -22.81 23.21
CA CYS A 240 -13.44 -23.84 23.53
C CYS A 240 -14.00 -25.27 23.52
N ASP A 241 -15.32 -25.42 23.39
CA ASP A 241 -16.04 -26.71 23.39
C ASP A 241 -15.63 -27.58 24.59
N LYS A 242 -15.05 -28.77 24.36
CA LYS A 242 -14.64 -29.70 25.42
C LYS A 242 -13.34 -29.32 26.13
N THR A 243 -12.63 -28.29 25.66
CA THR A 243 -11.34 -27.90 26.24
C THR A 243 -11.56 -27.09 27.51
N ILE A 244 -11.12 -27.63 28.65
CA ILE A 244 -11.18 -26.93 29.93
C ILE A 244 -10.07 -25.86 29.96
N VAL A 245 -10.48 -24.60 30.07
CA VAL A 245 -9.57 -23.45 30.06
C VAL A 245 -9.69 -22.61 31.33
N ASP A 246 -8.54 -22.26 31.91
CA ASP A 246 -8.41 -21.29 32.99
C ASP A 246 -7.90 -19.97 32.41
N ILE A 247 -8.76 -18.94 32.41
CA ILE A 247 -8.37 -17.61 31.94
C ILE A 247 -7.51 -16.94 33.00
N VAL A 248 -6.29 -16.56 32.64
CA VAL A 248 -5.34 -15.83 33.49
C VAL A 248 -5.62 -14.34 33.43
N LYS A 249 -5.77 -13.79 32.21
CA LYS A 249 -6.16 -12.40 31.97
C LYS A 249 -6.72 -12.20 30.58
N ILE A 250 -7.49 -11.13 30.42
CA ILE A 250 -7.98 -10.64 29.13
C ILE A 250 -7.49 -9.20 28.98
N GLU A 251 -6.83 -8.91 27.88
CA GLU A 251 -6.31 -7.58 27.57
C GLU A 251 -7.03 -7.06 26.33
N ARG A 252 -7.75 -5.93 26.46
CA ARG A 252 -8.26 -5.19 25.31
C ARG A 252 -7.11 -4.43 24.66
N ILE A 253 -6.97 -4.60 23.35
CA ILE A 253 -5.97 -3.89 22.56
C ILE A 253 -6.64 -2.63 22.02
N GLN A 254 -6.04 -1.49 22.33
CA GLN A 254 -6.42 -0.20 21.77
C GLN A 254 -5.28 0.29 20.89
N ASN A 255 -5.40 0.10 19.58
CA ASN A 255 -4.39 0.53 18.62
C ASN A 255 -5.07 1.43 17.58
N ARG A 256 -4.82 2.74 17.66
CA ARG A 256 -5.50 3.75 16.85
C ARG A 256 -5.27 3.51 15.36
N LYS A 257 -4.00 3.35 14.96
CA LYS A 257 -3.62 3.10 13.57
C LYS A 257 -4.30 1.85 13.00
N LEU A 258 -4.26 0.73 13.72
CA LEU A 258 -4.88 -0.51 13.25
C LEU A 258 -6.41 -0.39 13.17
N TRP A 259 -7.03 0.24 14.16
CA TRP A 259 -8.48 0.46 14.16
C TRP A 259 -8.94 1.33 12.99
N GLN A 260 -8.16 2.37 12.67
CA GLN A 260 -8.43 3.26 11.54
C GLN A 260 -8.37 2.50 10.21
N SER A 261 -7.26 1.82 9.92
CA SER A 261 -7.12 1.04 8.68
C SER A 261 -8.19 -0.04 8.56
N TYR A 262 -8.46 -0.77 9.66
CA TYR A 262 -9.52 -1.76 9.72
C TYR A 262 -10.91 -1.18 9.44
N SER A 263 -11.25 -0.05 10.08
CA SER A 263 -12.56 0.60 9.94
C SER A 263 -12.79 1.08 8.50
N VAL A 264 -11.79 1.70 7.85
CA VAL A 264 -11.88 2.09 6.43
C VAL A 264 -12.18 0.89 5.55
N ARG A 265 -11.44 -0.21 5.75
CA ARG A 265 -11.63 -1.43 4.94
C ARG A 265 -12.99 -2.07 5.19
N LYS A 266 -13.43 -2.10 6.45
CA LYS A 266 -14.76 -2.62 6.83
C LYS A 266 -15.87 -1.85 6.12
N ASP A 267 -15.80 -0.52 6.12
CA ASP A 267 -16.79 0.31 5.45
C ASP A 267 -16.76 0.12 3.93
N ALA A 268 -15.56 -0.01 3.34
CA ALA A 268 -15.42 -0.31 1.92
C ALA A 268 -16.01 -1.69 1.57
N ALA A 269 -15.73 -2.72 2.36
CA ALA A 269 -16.30 -4.06 2.20
C ALA A 269 -17.82 -4.06 2.37
N GLY A 270 -18.36 -3.24 3.27
CA GLY A 270 -19.80 -3.07 3.46
C GLY A 270 -20.49 -2.39 2.28
N ARG A 271 -19.89 -1.33 1.72
CA ARG A 271 -20.39 -0.69 0.49
C ARG A 271 -20.34 -1.63 -0.71
N LYS A 272 -19.26 -2.41 -0.82
CA LYS A 272 -19.05 -3.41 -1.88
C LYS A 272 -20.07 -4.55 -1.81
N ASN A 273 -20.42 -4.99 -0.60
CA ASN A 273 -21.23 -6.18 -0.36
C ASN A 273 -22.53 -5.88 0.41
N PRO A 274 -23.46 -5.11 -0.17
CA PRO A 274 -24.71 -4.76 0.52
C PRO A 274 -25.49 -6.02 0.90
N GLY A 275 -25.96 -6.07 2.15
CA GLY A 275 -26.76 -7.18 2.69
C GLY A 275 -25.96 -8.39 3.18
N LEU A 276 -24.63 -8.45 2.98
CA LEU A 276 -23.79 -9.50 3.55
C LEU A 276 -23.33 -9.17 4.97
N LYS A 277 -23.08 -10.21 5.77
CA LYS A 277 -22.41 -10.07 7.06
C LYS A 277 -20.94 -9.73 6.83
N VAL A 278 -20.59 -8.45 6.97
CA VAL A 278 -19.24 -7.93 6.68
C VAL A 278 -18.20 -8.45 7.66
N GLU A 279 -18.52 -8.43 8.96
CA GLU A 279 -17.59 -8.72 10.06
C GLU A 279 -18.00 -9.97 10.84
N GLN A 280 -17.01 -10.76 11.28
CA GLN A 280 -17.18 -11.85 12.23
C GLN A 280 -16.12 -11.78 13.34
N VAL A 281 -16.50 -12.21 14.55
CA VAL A 281 -15.56 -12.45 15.64
C VAL A 281 -14.98 -13.85 15.47
N LEU A 282 -13.66 -13.94 15.29
CA LEU A 282 -12.93 -15.18 15.05
C LEU A 282 -11.70 -15.29 15.96
N TYR A 283 -11.09 -16.48 16.00
CA TYR A 283 -10.00 -16.80 16.91
C TYR A 283 -8.68 -17.07 16.19
N HIS A 284 -7.57 -16.59 16.78
CA HIS A 284 -6.22 -16.82 16.28
C HIS A 284 -5.26 -17.19 17.43
N GLY A 285 -4.87 -18.47 17.50
CA GLY A 285 -3.85 -18.93 18.45
C GLY A 285 -2.46 -18.48 18.05
N THR A 286 -1.65 -18.06 19.02
CA THR A 286 -0.27 -17.63 18.76
C THR A 286 0.67 -17.90 19.95
N THR A 287 1.96 -17.59 19.80
CA THR A 287 2.93 -17.64 20.89
C THR A 287 3.06 -16.28 21.59
N LYS A 288 3.63 -16.27 22.80
CA LYS A 288 3.90 -15.05 23.58
C LYS A 288 4.69 -14.03 22.77
N GLU A 289 5.75 -14.45 22.11
CA GLU A 289 6.68 -13.59 21.36
C GLU A 289 5.99 -12.94 20.15
N ILE A 290 5.15 -13.70 19.45
CA ILE A 290 4.42 -13.18 18.30
C ILE A 290 3.29 -12.24 18.76
N SER A 291 2.63 -12.52 19.88
CA SER A 291 1.57 -11.65 20.42
C SER A 291 2.08 -10.23 20.71
N GLN A 292 3.30 -10.09 21.22
CA GLN A 292 3.91 -8.77 21.47
C GLN A 292 4.10 -7.95 20.20
N LYS A 293 4.36 -8.61 19.06
CA LYS A 293 4.45 -7.98 17.74
C LYS A 293 3.07 -7.63 17.22
N VAL A 294 2.14 -8.59 17.21
CA VAL A 294 0.77 -8.42 16.70
C VAL A 294 0.03 -7.28 17.42
N ASN A 295 0.21 -7.10 18.73
CA ASN A 295 -0.38 -5.98 19.48
C ASN A 295 0.02 -4.60 18.91
N LYS A 296 1.23 -4.48 18.33
CA LYS A 296 1.76 -3.23 17.78
C LYS A 296 1.52 -3.09 16.28
N THR A 297 1.70 -4.17 15.53
CA THR A 297 1.75 -4.14 14.06
C THR A 297 0.53 -4.75 13.38
N GLY A 298 -0.37 -5.36 14.13
CA GLY A 298 -1.49 -6.13 13.58
C GLY A 298 -1.05 -7.50 13.08
N PHE A 299 -1.98 -8.20 12.44
CA PHE A 299 -1.70 -9.48 11.79
C PHE A 299 -0.97 -9.24 10.49
N ASN A 300 0.16 -9.91 10.29
CA ASN A 300 0.97 -9.74 9.10
C ASN A 300 1.21 -11.10 8.46
N ARG A 301 0.75 -11.23 7.21
CA ARG A 301 0.77 -12.48 6.43
C ARG A 301 2.18 -13.05 6.23
N SER A 302 3.21 -12.21 6.19
CA SER A 302 4.61 -12.65 6.08
C SER A 302 5.10 -13.40 7.33
N PHE A 303 4.45 -13.20 8.48
CA PHE A 303 4.70 -13.96 9.72
C PHE A 303 3.67 -15.08 9.95
N CYS A 304 2.44 -14.89 9.45
CA CYS A 304 1.32 -15.81 9.59
C CYS A 304 1.29 -16.82 8.43
N GLY A 305 2.16 -17.83 8.46
CA GLY A 305 2.20 -18.90 7.45
C GLY A 305 3.10 -20.08 7.82
N ARG A 306 3.59 -20.13 9.06
CA ARG A 306 4.47 -21.21 9.56
C ARG A 306 3.76 -22.56 9.69
N ASN A 307 2.43 -22.55 9.75
CA ASN A 307 1.57 -23.72 9.78
C ASN A 307 0.83 -23.81 8.44
N ALA A 308 1.06 -24.91 7.70
CA ALA A 308 0.54 -25.28 6.39
C ALA A 308 -0.49 -24.35 5.70
N THR A 309 -0.13 -23.84 4.52
CA THR A 309 -0.86 -22.89 3.67
C THR A 309 -1.93 -23.55 2.77
N TYR A 310 -2.69 -24.51 3.32
CA TYR A 310 -3.66 -25.33 2.57
C TYR A 310 -4.79 -24.56 1.89
N PHE A 311 -5.07 -23.34 2.35
CA PHE A 311 -6.17 -22.49 1.88
C PHE A 311 -5.67 -21.09 1.45
N GLY A 312 -4.34 -20.96 1.25
CA GLY A 312 -3.68 -19.75 0.80
C GLY A 312 -2.60 -19.22 1.73
N LYS A 313 -1.82 -18.27 1.22
CA LYS A 313 -0.75 -17.58 1.96
C LYS A 313 -1.28 -16.30 2.61
N GLY A 314 -2.10 -16.48 3.64
CA GLY A 314 -2.68 -15.39 4.43
C GLY A 314 -2.73 -15.71 5.91
N THR A 315 -3.30 -14.80 6.69
CA THR A 315 -3.51 -15.01 8.14
C THR A 315 -4.75 -15.87 8.37
N TYR A 316 -4.59 -16.93 9.15
CA TYR A 316 -5.64 -17.92 9.44
C TYR A 316 -6.40 -17.56 10.72
N PHE A 317 -7.73 -17.65 10.65
CA PHE A 317 -8.64 -17.50 11.78
C PHE A 317 -9.62 -18.66 11.83
N ALA A 318 -9.95 -19.13 13.03
CA ALA A 318 -10.93 -20.19 13.25
C ALA A 318 -12.24 -19.61 13.77
N LEU A 319 -13.36 -20.19 13.35
CA LEU A 319 -14.68 -19.88 13.88
C LEU A 319 -14.77 -20.19 15.38
N ASN A 320 -14.19 -21.31 15.79
CA ASN A 320 -14.17 -21.74 17.20
C ASN A 320 -12.76 -21.70 17.80
N ALA A 321 -12.69 -21.24 19.05
CA ALA A 321 -11.47 -21.18 19.84
C ALA A 321 -10.85 -22.56 20.07
N SER A 322 -11.66 -23.62 20.16
CA SER A 322 -11.19 -25.00 20.36
C SER A 322 -10.10 -25.43 19.37
N TYR A 323 -10.20 -25.00 18.11
CA TYR A 323 -9.17 -25.25 17.10
C TYR A 323 -7.86 -24.50 17.39
N SER A 324 -7.99 -23.23 17.78
CA SER A 324 -6.85 -22.36 18.09
C SER A 324 -6.20 -22.65 19.44
N CYS A 325 -6.90 -23.33 20.36
CA CYS A 325 -6.39 -23.75 21.67
C CYS A 325 -5.37 -24.89 21.59
N GLY A 326 -5.27 -25.60 20.47
CA GLY A 326 -4.30 -26.69 20.30
C GLY A 326 -2.84 -26.21 20.40
N ASN A 327 -1.95 -27.08 20.90
CA ASN A 327 -0.50 -26.83 21.04
C ASN A 327 0.25 -26.68 19.70
N LYS A 328 -0.45 -26.72 18.57
CA LYS A 328 0.09 -26.40 17.24
C LYS A 328 0.03 -24.90 16.94
N TYR A 329 -0.93 -24.20 17.55
CA TYR A 329 -1.24 -22.80 17.26
C TYR A 329 -0.97 -21.89 18.46
N SER A 330 -1.36 -22.32 19.67
CA SER A 330 -1.14 -21.59 20.91
C SER A 330 -0.16 -22.33 21.83
N ASN A 331 1.09 -22.49 21.42
CA ASN A 331 2.08 -23.24 22.19
C ASN A 331 2.24 -22.60 23.60
N PRO A 332 2.23 -23.40 24.68
CA PRO A 332 2.40 -22.86 26.03
C PRO A 332 3.79 -22.26 26.19
N ASP A 333 3.88 -21.14 26.91
CA ASP A 333 5.16 -20.57 27.35
C ASP A 333 5.75 -21.31 28.56
N SER A 334 6.87 -20.82 29.09
CA SER A 334 7.55 -21.39 30.26
C SER A 334 6.67 -21.50 31.51
N ASP A 335 5.64 -20.66 31.63
CA ASP A 335 4.71 -20.64 32.76
C ASP A 335 3.45 -21.49 32.50
N GLY A 336 3.41 -22.18 31.36
CA GLY A 336 2.25 -22.94 30.88
C GLY A 336 1.13 -22.05 30.34
N CYS A 337 1.37 -20.76 30.12
CA CYS A 337 0.38 -19.83 29.58
C CYS A 337 0.31 -19.93 28.05
N LYS A 338 -0.91 -19.89 27.52
CA LYS A 338 -1.25 -19.94 26.10
C LYS A 338 -1.93 -18.63 25.71
N TYR A 339 -1.77 -18.25 24.45
CA TYR A 339 -2.16 -16.94 23.93
C TYR A 339 -3.07 -17.10 22.72
N ILE A 340 -4.22 -16.43 22.75
CA ILE A 340 -5.19 -16.45 21.66
C ILE A 340 -5.83 -15.08 21.51
N TYR A 341 -5.96 -14.64 20.26
CA TYR A 341 -6.74 -13.45 19.95
C TYR A 341 -8.20 -13.82 19.73
N GLN A 342 -9.10 -13.04 20.29
CA GLN A 342 -10.44 -12.85 19.77
C GLN A 342 -10.41 -11.59 18.90
N ALA A 343 -10.53 -11.76 17.59
CA ALA A 343 -10.32 -10.72 16.59
C ALA A 343 -11.61 -10.40 15.84
N ARG A 344 -11.76 -9.14 15.42
CA ARG A 344 -12.76 -8.75 14.41
C ARG A 344 -12.17 -8.96 13.03
N VAL A 345 -12.87 -9.71 12.19
CA VAL A 345 -12.35 -10.13 10.88
C VAL A 345 -13.37 -9.81 9.80
N ILE A 346 -12.91 -9.13 8.74
CA ILE A 346 -13.72 -8.82 7.57
C ILE A 346 -13.81 -10.10 6.73
N THR A 347 -15.00 -10.64 6.59
CA THR A 347 -15.25 -11.92 5.90
C THR A 347 -16.27 -11.82 4.77
N ALA A 348 -17.05 -10.74 4.72
CA ALA A 348 -18.05 -10.38 3.70
C ALA A 348 -18.27 -11.43 2.59
N LYS A 349 -17.70 -11.24 1.39
CA LYS A 349 -17.76 -12.21 0.30
C LYS A 349 -16.64 -13.24 0.44
N LYS A 350 -17.01 -14.52 0.35
CA LYS A 350 -16.11 -15.66 0.59
C LYS A 350 -15.87 -16.43 -0.70
N CYS A 351 -14.63 -16.84 -0.94
CA CYS A 351 -14.29 -17.85 -1.95
C CYS A 351 -13.76 -19.14 -1.29
N ARG A 352 -13.75 -20.25 -2.02
CA ARG A 352 -13.06 -21.46 -1.58
C ARG A 352 -11.55 -21.21 -1.57
N GLY A 353 -10.89 -21.57 -0.48
CA GLY A 353 -9.43 -21.54 -0.37
C GLY A 353 -8.78 -22.64 -1.18
N VAL A 354 -7.66 -22.29 -1.82
CA VAL A 354 -6.80 -23.20 -2.59
C VAL A 354 -5.39 -23.08 -2.04
N GLN A 355 -4.65 -24.19 -2.03
CA GLN A 355 -3.30 -24.20 -1.53
C GLN A 355 -2.43 -23.18 -2.29
N ASP A 356 -1.61 -22.45 -1.54
CA ASP A 356 -0.62 -21.49 -2.04
C ASP A 356 -1.16 -20.27 -2.82
N MET A 357 -2.49 -20.04 -2.88
CA MET A 357 -3.06 -18.81 -3.43
C MET A 357 -2.53 -17.57 -2.68
N LEU A 358 -2.25 -16.50 -3.42
CA LEU A 358 -1.68 -15.25 -2.87
C LEU A 358 -2.74 -14.18 -2.55
N GLU A 359 -3.90 -14.31 -3.17
CA GLU A 359 -5.04 -13.41 -3.02
C GLU A 359 -6.36 -14.20 -3.23
N PRO A 360 -7.51 -13.71 -2.70
CA PRO A 360 -8.81 -14.33 -2.91
C PRO A 360 -9.17 -14.48 -4.38
N ALA A 361 -10.01 -15.47 -4.70
CA ALA A 361 -10.51 -15.62 -6.06
C ALA A 361 -11.43 -14.45 -6.46
N PRO A 362 -11.49 -14.09 -7.75
CA PRO A 362 -12.49 -13.15 -8.27
C PRO A 362 -13.92 -13.60 -7.96
N VAL A 363 -14.81 -12.65 -7.66
CA VAL A 363 -16.25 -12.90 -7.46
C VAL A 363 -16.86 -13.49 -8.72
N ASN A 364 -16.52 -12.90 -9.88
CA ASN A 364 -16.82 -13.46 -11.19
C ASN A 364 -15.73 -13.06 -12.19
N ALA A 365 -14.82 -13.99 -12.46
CA ALA A 365 -13.68 -13.77 -13.35
C ALA A 365 -14.07 -13.45 -14.81
N GLN A 366 -15.30 -13.75 -15.24
CA GLN A 366 -15.79 -13.43 -16.59
C GLN A 366 -16.30 -11.99 -16.71
N ILE A 367 -16.63 -11.34 -15.59
CA ILE A 367 -17.14 -9.95 -15.56
C ILE A 367 -16.00 -9.01 -15.22
N ASP A 368 -15.33 -9.25 -14.09
CA ASP A 368 -14.22 -8.43 -13.61
C ASP A 368 -13.26 -9.32 -12.82
N SER A 369 -12.06 -9.52 -13.36
CA SER A 369 -11.02 -10.31 -12.71
C SER A 369 -10.35 -9.59 -11.54
N ALA A 370 -10.50 -8.26 -11.43
CA ALA A 370 -9.98 -7.48 -10.31
C ALA A 370 -10.97 -7.38 -9.14
N ASP A 371 -12.24 -7.74 -9.35
CA ASP A 371 -13.24 -7.80 -8.29
C ASP A 371 -13.07 -9.08 -7.44
N LEU A 372 -12.15 -9.03 -6.46
CA LEU A 372 -11.81 -10.18 -5.62
C LEU A 372 -12.78 -10.39 -4.44
N CYS A 373 -12.99 -11.63 -4.01
CA CYS A 373 -13.63 -11.92 -2.72
C CYS A 373 -12.86 -11.28 -1.54
N ASP A 374 -13.52 -11.10 -0.40
CA ASP A 374 -12.92 -10.46 0.78
C ASP A 374 -12.05 -11.43 1.59
N CYS A 375 -12.41 -12.72 1.62
CA CYS A 375 -11.59 -13.77 2.24
C CYS A 375 -11.73 -15.13 1.54
N ALA A 376 -10.78 -16.02 1.79
CA ALA A 376 -10.91 -17.44 1.45
C ALA A 376 -11.34 -18.26 2.66
N VAL A 377 -12.06 -19.36 2.43
CA VAL A 377 -12.53 -20.27 3.48
C VAL A 377 -12.28 -21.73 3.14
N ASP A 378 -12.22 -22.57 4.17
CA ASP A 378 -12.10 -24.01 4.04
C ASP A 378 -13.35 -24.67 3.48
N ASP A 379 -14.55 -24.11 3.67
CA ASP A 379 -15.79 -24.54 3.04
C ASP A 379 -16.73 -23.34 2.85
N VAL A 380 -17.26 -23.15 1.64
CA VAL A 380 -18.09 -21.96 1.34
C VAL A 380 -19.48 -22.06 1.98
N THR A 381 -20.01 -23.28 2.14
CA THR A 381 -21.34 -23.52 2.71
C THR A 381 -21.31 -23.50 4.24
N LYS A 382 -20.28 -24.08 4.84
CA LYS A 382 -20.10 -24.16 6.30
C LYS A 382 -18.65 -23.81 6.69
N PRO A 383 -18.27 -22.53 6.60
CA PRO A 383 -16.89 -22.12 6.84
C PRO A 383 -16.51 -22.27 8.30
N PHE A 384 -15.34 -22.85 8.54
CA PHE A 384 -14.73 -23.00 9.85
C PHE A 384 -13.37 -22.29 9.95
N ILE A 385 -12.61 -22.29 8.86
CA ILE A 385 -11.34 -21.58 8.74
C ILE A 385 -11.49 -20.45 7.74
N PHE A 386 -10.98 -19.28 8.10
CA PHE A 386 -10.96 -18.08 7.29
C PHE A 386 -9.52 -17.64 7.07
N VAL A 387 -9.16 -17.33 5.82
CA VAL A 387 -7.84 -16.85 5.42
C VAL A 387 -7.95 -15.44 4.89
N ILE A 388 -7.21 -14.53 5.53
CA ILE A 388 -7.20 -13.10 5.24
C ILE A 388 -5.88 -12.72 4.59
N PHE A 389 -5.95 -12.07 3.42
CA PHE A 389 -4.78 -11.79 2.58
C PHE A 389 -4.30 -10.33 2.69
N CYS A 390 -5.00 -9.47 3.42
CA CYS A 390 -4.63 -8.08 3.67
C CYS A 390 -4.35 -7.81 5.16
N ASP A 391 -3.39 -6.96 5.46
CA ASP A 391 -2.90 -6.71 6.83
C ASP A 391 -3.93 -5.96 7.71
N ASP A 392 -4.83 -5.22 7.08
CA ASP A 392 -5.92 -4.46 7.68
C ASP A 392 -7.29 -5.16 7.56
N GLY A 393 -7.31 -6.43 7.14
CA GLY A 393 -8.53 -7.26 7.08
C GLY A 393 -8.99 -7.83 8.43
N ALA A 394 -8.18 -7.66 9.48
CA ALA A 394 -8.50 -8.12 10.83
C ALA A 394 -7.93 -7.19 11.91
N TYR A 395 -8.72 -6.94 12.96
CA TYR A 395 -8.32 -6.17 14.13
C TYR A 395 -8.19 -7.09 15.36
N PRO A 396 -7.00 -7.17 16.00
CA PRO A 396 -6.82 -7.96 17.22
C PRO A 396 -7.48 -7.22 18.39
N GLU A 397 -8.72 -7.56 18.73
CA GLU A 397 -9.50 -6.79 19.72
C GLU A 397 -9.16 -7.16 21.16
N TYR A 398 -9.08 -8.47 21.44
CA TYR A 398 -8.71 -8.98 22.77
C TYR A 398 -7.60 -10.02 22.66
N LEU A 399 -6.59 -9.92 23.52
CA LEU A 399 -5.63 -10.98 23.78
C LEU A 399 -6.03 -11.70 25.07
N ILE A 400 -6.33 -12.99 24.95
CA ILE A 400 -6.71 -13.85 26.07
C ILE A 400 -5.49 -14.71 26.42
N THR A 401 -5.02 -14.55 27.66
CA THR A 401 -3.99 -15.43 28.24
C THR A 401 -4.69 -16.48 29.09
N PHE A 402 -4.44 -17.76 28.82
CA PHE A 402 -5.13 -18.87 29.48
C PHE A 402 -4.21 -20.08 29.69
N LYS A 403 -4.61 -21.02 30.54
CA LYS A 403 -4.01 -22.35 30.66
C LYS A 403 -5.04 -23.40 30.30
N THR A 404 -4.61 -24.51 29.73
CA THR A 404 -5.46 -25.69 29.51
C THR A 404 -5.28 -26.67 30.66
N ARG A 405 -6.37 -27.17 31.24
CA ARG A 405 -6.29 -28.34 32.13
C ARG A 405 -6.38 -29.60 31.27
N ILE A 406 -5.51 -30.56 31.55
CA ILE A 406 -5.71 -31.92 31.06
C ILE A 406 -6.84 -32.48 31.93
N ALA A 407 -7.95 -32.85 31.29
CA ALA A 407 -9.07 -33.51 31.95
C ALA A 407 -8.67 -34.90 32.43
#